data_AF-A0A8H7DM01-F1
#
_entry.id   AF-A0A8H7DM01-F1
#
_cell.length_a   1.000
_cell.length_b   1.000
_cell.length_c   1.000
_cell.angle_alpha   90.00
_cell.angle_beta   90.00
_cell.angle_gamma   90.00
#
_symmetry.space_group_name_H-M   'P 1'
#
loop_
_entity.id
_entity.type
_entity.pdbx_description
1 polymer ?
#
loop_
_entity_poly.entity_id
_entity_poly.type
_entity_poly.pdbx_seq_one_letter_code
_entity_poly.pdbx_strand_id
1 'polypeptide(L)'
;MLSRRALIFATLFLVSTTSQPERFSASLPLPDTSPLAIPPPPDPVLTSSLTPQRRHRVAIATTYGVHMDVYTALAWTFQRVMNRSPPGGTVEAYAPPFIFNFQTIVERLGLYHGVVNKPDALINAINADVGENEEAIDIVVLGTCEIDLKSSWGESLLSAWDARDPEHKFTIVCLVHNGPEATPQQTLEYFSRRNGIRIMTISAHVASAHRRSFLARDDSLDPAVHTAN
;
A
#
# COMPACT_ATOMS: atom_id res chain seq x y z
N MET A 1 49.15 12.16 -25.57
CA MET A 1 48.90 11.41 -26.82
C MET A 1 48.06 10.18 -26.50
N LEU A 2 46.89 10.08 -27.13
CA LEU A 2 45.98 8.93 -27.41
C LEU A 2 45.75 7.85 -26.33
N SER A 3 44.55 7.65 -25.77
CA SER A 3 43.22 7.31 -26.34
C SER A 3 42.96 5.79 -26.47
N ARG A 4 41.91 5.30 -25.79
CA ARG A 4 40.72 4.56 -26.31
C ARG A 4 40.04 3.79 -25.16
N ARG A 5 38.87 4.25 -24.69
CA ARG A 5 37.49 3.85 -25.08
C ARG A 5 37.07 2.48 -24.49
N ALA A 6 36.31 2.53 -23.40
CA ALA A 6 35.49 1.43 -22.92
C ALA A 6 34.16 1.42 -23.70
N LEU A 7 33.80 0.26 -24.25
CA LEU A 7 32.51 -0.02 -24.88
C LEU A 7 31.52 -0.43 -23.79
N ILE A 8 30.40 0.29 -23.67
CA ILE A 8 29.23 -0.13 -22.90
C ILE A 8 28.23 -0.68 -23.91
N PHE A 9 27.92 -1.98 -23.83
CA PHE A 9 26.81 -2.60 -24.54
C PHE A 9 25.53 -2.34 -23.73
N ALA A 10 24.67 -1.46 -24.23
CA ALA A 10 23.29 -1.32 -23.77
C ALA A 10 22.39 -2.12 -24.74
N THR A 11 21.89 -3.26 -24.29
CA THR A 11 20.92 -4.06 -25.04
C THR A 11 19.52 -3.46 -24.84
N LEU A 12 19.06 -2.70 -25.83
CA LEU A 12 17.70 -2.17 -25.88
C LEU A 12 16.78 -3.27 -26.47
N PHE A 13 15.87 -3.81 -25.66
CA PHE A 13 14.76 -4.61 -26.18
C PHE A 13 13.64 -3.68 -26.64
N LEU A 14 13.48 -3.52 -27.95
CA LEU A 14 12.27 -2.97 -28.56
C LEU A 14 11.21 -4.07 -28.63
N VAL A 15 10.20 -4.00 -27.77
CA VAL A 15 8.96 -4.76 -27.93
C VAL A 15 8.04 -3.95 -28.84
N SER A 16 7.89 -4.40 -30.08
CA SER A 16 6.98 -3.82 -31.06
C SER A 16 5.60 -4.46 -30.91
N THR A 17 4.66 -3.81 -30.23
CA THR A 17 3.25 -4.21 -30.23
C THR A 17 2.51 -3.47 -31.34
N THR A 18 2.32 -4.11 -32.48
CA THR A 18 1.39 -3.66 -33.53
C THR A 18 -0.01 -4.15 -33.19
N SER A 19 -0.84 -3.31 -32.57
CA SER A 19 -2.29 -3.52 -32.49
C SER A 19 -2.97 -2.72 -33.61
N GLN A 20 -3.49 -3.42 -34.62
CA GLN A 20 -4.38 -2.81 -35.60
C GLN A 20 -5.75 -2.54 -34.97
N PRO A 21 -6.42 -1.41 -35.29
CA PRO A 21 -7.80 -1.19 -34.93
C PRO A 21 -8.71 -1.83 -36.00
N GLU A 22 -9.43 -2.88 -35.64
CA GLU A 22 -10.55 -3.37 -36.46
C GLU A 22 -11.68 -2.33 -36.45
N ARG A 23 -11.98 -1.77 -37.62
CA ARG A 23 -13.16 -0.94 -37.85
C ARG A 23 -14.37 -1.85 -38.10
N PHE A 24 -15.17 -2.08 -37.06
CA PHE A 24 -16.54 -2.51 -37.24
C PHE A 24 -17.43 -1.27 -37.43
N SER A 25 -17.91 -1.08 -38.66
CA SER A 25 -18.91 -0.07 -38.99
C SER A 25 -20.20 -0.78 -39.37
N ALA A 26 -21.05 -1.03 -38.38
CA ALA A 26 -22.42 -1.46 -38.57
C ALA A 26 -23.34 -0.47 -37.84
N SER A 27 -23.98 0.41 -38.60
CA SER A 27 -24.94 1.38 -38.07
C SER A 27 -26.26 0.66 -37.75
N LEU A 28 -26.43 0.26 -36.50
CA LEU A 28 -27.73 -0.16 -36.00
C LEU A 28 -28.60 1.08 -35.72
N PRO A 29 -29.90 1.05 -36.03
CA PRO A 29 -30.80 2.13 -35.67
C PRO A 29 -30.88 2.27 -34.14
N LEU A 30 -30.73 3.50 -33.66
CA LEU A 30 -30.81 3.83 -32.23
C LEU A 30 -32.24 3.56 -31.73
N PRO A 31 -32.42 2.77 -30.66
CA PRO A 31 -33.72 2.63 -30.03
C PRO A 31 -34.16 3.96 -29.40
N ASP A 32 -35.46 4.20 -29.48
CA ASP A 32 -36.16 5.37 -28.97
C ASP A 32 -35.77 5.67 -27.50
N THR A 33 -35.00 6.74 -27.31
CA THR A 33 -34.46 7.17 -26.01
C THR A 33 -35.49 7.99 -25.22
N SER A 34 -36.72 7.49 -25.12
CA SER A 34 -37.64 7.96 -24.09
C SER A 34 -37.12 7.41 -22.75
N PRO A 35 -36.66 8.25 -21.81
CA PRO A 35 -36.12 7.75 -20.55
C PRO A 35 -37.25 7.08 -19.78
N LEU A 36 -37.21 5.75 -19.69
CA LEU A 36 -37.92 5.02 -18.66
C LEU A 36 -37.43 5.61 -17.33
N ALA A 37 -38.29 6.37 -16.67
CA ALA A 37 -38.04 6.89 -15.34
C ALA A 37 -37.94 5.70 -14.40
N ILE A 38 -36.73 5.17 -14.25
CA ILE A 38 -36.39 4.22 -13.19
C ILE A 38 -36.60 5.03 -11.90
N PRO A 39 -37.54 4.64 -11.02
CA PRO A 39 -37.67 5.31 -9.74
C PRO A 39 -36.31 5.24 -9.04
N PRO A 40 -35.86 6.33 -8.39
CA PRO A 40 -34.63 6.28 -7.63
C PRO A 40 -34.70 5.09 -6.66
N PRO A 41 -33.61 4.32 -6.50
CA PRO A 41 -33.59 3.28 -5.50
C PRO A 41 -34.03 3.90 -4.16
N PRO A 42 -34.86 3.22 -3.36
CA PRO A 42 -35.23 3.73 -2.05
C PRO A 42 -33.95 4.07 -1.31
N ASP A 43 -33.89 5.26 -0.71
CA ASP A 43 -32.75 5.66 0.10
C ASP A 43 -32.45 4.51 1.07
N PRO A 44 -31.21 3.98 1.09
CA PRO A 44 -30.86 2.96 2.05
C PRO A 44 -31.18 3.56 3.42
N VAL A 45 -32.15 2.95 4.11
CA VAL A 45 -32.48 3.29 5.48
C VAL A 45 -31.19 3.07 6.26
N LEU A 46 -30.44 4.14 6.49
CA LEU A 46 -29.23 4.17 7.29
C LEU A 46 -29.65 4.04 8.75
N THR A 47 -30.13 2.86 9.14
CA THR A 47 -29.93 2.35 10.50
C THR A 47 -28.47 1.92 10.64
N SER A 48 -27.56 2.83 10.29
CA SER A 48 -26.14 2.66 10.53
C SER A 48 -25.93 2.95 12.00
N SER A 49 -26.01 1.91 12.83
CA SER A 49 -25.07 1.89 13.96
C SER A 49 -23.69 1.84 13.29
N LEU A 50 -23.10 3.01 13.05
CA LEU A 50 -21.74 3.11 12.55
C LEU A 50 -20.91 2.21 13.45
N THR A 51 -20.35 1.13 12.89
CA THR A 51 -19.47 0.25 13.66
C THR A 51 -18.39 1.16 14.23
N PRO A 52 -18.20 1.21 15.55
CA PRO A 52 -17.20 2.09 16.14
C PRO A 52 -15.87 1.84 15.45
N GLN A 53 -15.23 2.92 14.97
CA GLN A 53 -13.88 2.84 14.45
C GLN A 53 -13.01 2.27 15.57
N ARG A 54 -12.50 1.05 15.42
CA ARG A 54 -11.68 0.40 16.47
C ARG A 54 -10.20 0.77 16.38
N ARG A 55 -9.80 1.42 15.27
CA ARG A 55 -8.41 1.70 14.93
C ARG A 55 -8.23 3.20 14.73
N HIS A 56 -7.45 3.84 15.57
CA HIS A 56 -7.33 5.28 15.70
C HIS A 56 -5.94 5.82 15.39
N ARG A 57 -4.88 5.02 15.29
CA ARG A 57 -3.53 5.55 15.02
C ARG A 57 -2.84 4.85 13.86
N VAL A 58 -2.75 5.57 12.75
CA VAL A 58 -2.18 5.07 11.50
C VAL A 58 -0.80 5.68 11.28
N ALA A 59 0.22 4.85 11.17
CA ALA A 59 1.51 5.24 10.64
C ALA A 59 1.56 4.91 9.14
N ILE A 60 1.85 5.91 8.30
CA ILE A 60 2.18 5.71 6.89
C ILE A 60 3.68 5.88 6.76
N ALA A 61 4.35 4.83 6.30
CA ALA A 61 5.80 4.78 6.35
C ALA A 61 6.40 4.22 5.07
N THR A 62 7.53 4.77 4.66
CA THR A 62 8.37 4.18 3.63
C THR A 62 9.83 4.57 3.81
N THR A 63 10.73 3.71 3.39
CA THR A 63 12.15 3.99 3.17
C THR A 63 12.43 4.35 1.71
N TYR A 64 11.46 4.11 0.82
CA TYR A 64 11.60 4.38 -0.60
C TYR A 64 11.35 5.87 -0.90
N GLY A 65 12.40 6.58 -1.29
CA GLY A 65 12.38 8.03 -1.52
C GLY A 65 11.64 8.50 -2.77
N VAL A 66 10.91 7.63 -3.47
CA VAL A 66 10.15 7.97 -4.70
C VAL A 66 8.69 7.57 -4.54
N HIS A 67 7.83 7.99 -5.48
CA HIS A 67 6.36 7.82 -5.43
C HIS A 67 5.65 8.53 -4.27
N MET A 68 6.18 9.70 -3.87
CA MET A 68 5.57 10.54 -2.83
C MET A 68 4.16 11.03 -3.21
N ASP A 69 3.85 11.09 -4.50
CA ASP A 69 2.52 11.36 -5.03
C ASP A 69 1.48 10.33 -4.57
N VAL A 70 1.87 9.06 -4.50
CA VAL A 70 1.00 7.99 -4.02
C VAL A 70 0.85 8.06 -2.50
N TYR A 71 1.95 8.19 -1.77
CA TYR A 71 1.93 8.13 -0.29
C TYR A 71 1.25 9.34 0.35
N THR A 72 1.45 10.52 -0.21
CA THR A 72 0.84 11.74 0.33
C THR A 72 -0.66 11.80 0.01
N ALA A 73 -1.09 11.33 -1.17
CA ALA A 73 -2.51 11.15 -1.46
C ALA A 73 -3.18 10.11 -0.54
N LEU A 74 -2.45 9.05 -0.20
CA LEU A 74 -2.90 8.05 0.79
C LEU A 74 -3.03 8.68 2.18
N ALA A 75 -2.01 9.42 2.63
CA ALA A 75 -2.03 10.12 3.91
C ALA A 75 -3.18 11.11 4.00
N TRP A 76 -3.40 11.90 2.95
CA TRP A 76 -4.56 12.78 2.83
C TRP A 76 -5.88 12.02 3.02
N THR A 77 -6.00 10.86 2.37
CA THR A 77 -7.21 10.03 2.41
C THR A 77 -7.46 9.53 3.83
N PHE A 78 -6.44 9.01 4.51
CA PHE A 78 -6.55 8.58 5.90
C PHE A 78 -6.90 9.73 6.84
N GLN A 79 -6.24 10.90 6.72
CA GLN A 79 -6.55 12.07 7.54
C GLN A 79 -8.00 12.51 7.35
N ARG A 80 -8.49 12.53 6.11
CA ARG A 80 -9.87 12.88 5.80
C ARG A 80 -10.88 11.87 6.35
N VAL A 81 -10.58 10.57 6.29
CA VAL A 81 -11.48 9.52 6.78
C VAL A 81 -11.52 9.51 8.30
N MET A 82 -10.37 9.66 8.97
CA MET A 82 -10.27 9.59 10.43
C MET A 82 -10.72 10.87 11.15
N ASN A 83 -10.85 11.97 10.41
CA ASN A 83 -11.44 13.20 10.92
C ASN A 83 -12.98 13.23 10.79
N ARG A 84 -13.61 12.13 10.34
CA ARG A 84 -15.09 12.02 10.29
C ARG A 84 -15.65 11.80 11.70
N SER A 85 -16.90 12.24 11.93
CA SER A 85 -17.50 12.22 13.27
C SER A 85 -17.84 10.81 13.78
N PRO A 86 -17.55 10.51 15.07
CA PRO A 86 -16.79 11.34 15.99
C PRO A 86 -15.29 11.36 15.59
N PRO A 87 -14.67 12.54 15.49
CA PRO A 87 -13.25 12.63 15.19
C PRO A 87 -12.45 12.01 16.34
N GLY A 88 -11.38 11.31 16.01
CA GLY A 88 -10.52 10.70 17.04
C GLY A 88 -9.33 9.90 16.55
N GLY A 89 -9.09 9.84 15.22
CA GLY A 89 -7.91 9.15 14.68
C GLY A 89 -6.79 10.11 14.28
N THR A 90 -5.55 9.62 14.31
CA THR A 90 -4.33 10.35 13.93
C THR A 90 -3.58 9.63 12.81
N VAL A 91 -2.97 10.40 11.90
CA VAL A 91 -2.07 9.91 10.86
C VAL A 91 -0.70 10.51 11.05
N GLU A 92 0.30 9.65 11.15
CA GLU A 92 1.71 10.05 11.14
C GLU A 92 2.40 9.56 9.88
N ALA A 93 3.29 10.39 9.33
CA ALA A 93 4.07 10.05 8.16
C ALA A 93 5.55 9.85 8.53
N TYR A 94 6.15 8.78 8.02
CA TYR A 94 7.56 8.42 8.21
C TYR A 94 8.21 8.19 6.84
N ALA A 95 8.95 9.16 6.31
CA ALA A 95 9.47 9.09 4.95
C ALA A 95 10.79 9.86 4.79
N PRO A 96 11.64 9.51 3.80
CA PRO A 96 12.77 10.36 3.42
C PRO A 96 12.29 11.73 2.94
N PRO A 97 13.17 12.75 2.91
CA PRO A 97 12.86 14.04 2.32
C PRO A 97 12.29 13.89 0.91
N PHE A 98 11.22 14.63 0.63
CA PHE A 98 10.56 14.57 -0.67
C PHE A 98 11.45 15.17 -1.76
N ILE A 99 11.85 14.33 -2.72
CA ILE A 99 12.66 14.73 -3.87
C ILE A 99 11.77 15.34 -4.98
N PHE A 100 12.39 15.81 -6.07
CA PHE A 100 11.71 16.41 -7.24
C PHE A 100 10.77 17.58 -6.89
N ASN A 101 11.08 18.33 -5.84
CA ASN A 101 10.26 19.43 -5.33
C ASN A 101 8.82 19.02 -4.93
N PHE A 102 8.61 17.74 -4.61
CA PHE A 102 7.29 17.23 -4.28
C PHE A 102 6.75 17.83 -2.97
N GLN A 103 7.62 18.29 -2.07
CA GLN A 103 7.25 19.07 -0.88
C GLN A 103 6.37 20.28 -1.23
N THR A 104 6.73 21.06 -2.25
CA THR A 104 5.91 22.20 -2.69
C THR A 104 4.53 21.78 -3.17
N ILE A 105 4.39 20.61 -3.80
CA ILE A 105 3.11 20.09 -4.27
C ILE A 105 2.25 19.69 -3.06
N VAL A 106 2.83 18.96 -2.10
CA VAL A 106 2.16 18.54 -0.87
C VAL A 106 1.64 19.75 -0.08
N GLU A 107 2.48 20.77 0.10
CA GLU A 107 2.11 22.00 0.80
C GLU A 107 1.03 22.78 0.05
N ARG A 108 1.18 22.95 -1.26
CA ARG A 108 0.23 23.71 -2.09
C ARG A 108 -1.15 23.06 -2.14
N LEU A 109 -1.21 21.73 -2.19
CA LEU A 109 -2.47 20.98 -2.29
C LEU A 109 -3.03 20.56 -0.93
N GLY A 110 -2.28 20.77 0.16
CA GLY A 110 -2.67 20.31 1.50
C GLY A 110 -2.81 18.79 1.59
N LEU A 111 -1.95 18.03 0.92
CA LEU A 111 -2.03 16.56 0.88
C LEU A 111 -1.65 15.92 2.23
N TYR A 112 -0.93 16.63 3.09
CA TYR A 112 -0.64 16.14 4.43
C TYR A 112 -0.53 17.30 5.41
N HIS A 113 -1.17 17.14 6.57
CA HIS A 113 -1.10 18.09 7.67
C HIS A 113 -0.38 17.41 8.85
N GLY A 114 0.88 17.78 9.08
CA GLY A 114 1.68 17.16 10.14
C GLY A 114 3.18 17.24 9.84
N VAL A 115 3.97 16.67 10.74
CA VAL A 115 5.41 16.53 10.55
C VAL A 115 5.68 15.22 9.83
N VAL A 116 6.43 15.27 8.73
CA VAL A 116 6.98 14.07 8.10
C VAL A 116 8.23 13.68 8.88
N ASN A 117 8.11 12.63 9.69
CA ASN A 117 9.20 12.09 10.49
C ASN A 117 10.19 11.34 9.59
N LYS A 118 11.44 11.22 10.06
CA LYS A 118 12.43 10.40 9.37
C LYS A 118 12.06 8.92 9.45
N PRO A 119 12.42 8.09 8.45
CA PRO A 119 12.07 6.67 8.44
C PRO A 119 12.57 5.90 9.67
N ASP A 120 13.77 6.20 10.15
CA ASP A 120 14.39 5.55 11.32
C ASP A 120 13.63 5.81 12.64
N ALA A 121 12.76 6.82 12.69
CA ALA A 121 11.92 7.10 13.85
C ALA A 121 10.72 6.15 13.99
N LEU A 122 10.32 5.42 12.93
CA LEU A 122 9.10 4.59 12.94
C LEU A 122 9.14 3.53 14.04
N ILE A 123 10.24 2.78 14.14
CA ILE A 123 10.36 1.68 15.10
C ILE A 123 10.33 2.21 16.53
N ASN A 124 10.96 3.36 16.77
CA ASN A 124 10.91 4.01 18.08
C ASN A 124 9.50 4.44 18.44
N ALA A 125 8.73 4.98 17.48
CA ALA A 125 7.33 5.34 17.72
C ALA A 125 6.45 4.12 18.01
N ILE A 126 6.61 3.03 17.25
CA ILE A 126 5.88 1.77 17.48
C ILE A 126 6.18 1.19 18.87
N ASN A 127 7.43 1.30 19.33
CA ASN A 127 7.90 0.76 20.61
C ASN A 127 7.69 1.71 21.80
N ALA A 128 7.45 3.01 21.57
CA ALA A 128 7.10 3.94 22.63
C ALA A 128 5.72 3.61 23.22
N ASP A 129 4.84 3.01 22.41
CA ASP A 129 3.44 2.77 22.74
C ASP A 129 3.14 1.28 22.98
N VAL A 130 3.92 0.61 23.84
CA VAL A 130 3.72 -0.82 24.11
C VAL A 130 2.73 -1.02 25.27
N GLY A 131 1.59 -1.67 24.97
CA GLY A 131 0.92 -2.61 25.87
C GLY A 131 -0.29 -2.13 26.70
N GLU A 132 -0.48 -0.84 26.94
CA GLU A 132 -1.57 -0.38 27.83
C GLU A 132 -2.25 0.93 27.41
N ASN A 133 -1.70 1.64 26.43
CA ASN A 133 -2.25 2.92 26.00
C ASN A 133 -3.19 2.70 24.81
N GLU A 134 -4.43 3.18 24.91
CA GLU A 134 -5.37 3.31 23.77
C GLU A 134 -4.79 4.15 22.61
N GLU A 135 -3.68 4.82 22.89
CA GLU A 135 -2.88 5.59 21.95
C GLU A 135 -1.81 4.75 21.24
N ALA A 136 -1.81 3.42 21.17
CA ALA A 136 -0.78 2.72 20.38
C ALA A 136 -1.02 2.80 18.86
N ILE A 137 0.05 2.93 18.05
CA ILE A 137 -0.05 2.76 16.58
C ILE A 137 -0.64 1.39 16.29
N ASP A 138 -1.75 1.34 15.56
CA ASP A 138 -2.52 0.12 15.36
C ASP A 138 -2.60 -0.33 13.90
N ILE A 139 -2.26 0.56 12.97
CA ILE A 139 -2.09 0.27 11.55
C ILE A 139 -0.76 0.88 11.09
N VAL A 140 0.07 0.05 10.45
CA VAL A 140 1.30 0.48 9.79
C VAL A 140 1.16 0.26 8.30
N VAL A 141 1.01 1.34 7.54
CA VAL A 141 0.88 1.31 6.08
C VAL A 141 2.27 1.49 5.47
N LEU A 142 2.79 0.45 4.80
CA LEU A 142 4.09 0.47 4.15
C LEU A 142 3.93 0.87 2.68
N GLY A 143 4.59 1.96 2.31
CA GLY A 143 4.48 2.60 1.00
C GLY A 143 4.97 1.71 -0.14
N THR A 144 6.16 1.13 -0.07
CA THR A 144 6.62 0.13 -1.04
C THR A 144 7.13 -1.05 -0.25
N CYS A 145 6.20 -1.94 0.06
CA CYS A 145 6.42 -3.06 0.96
C CYS A 145 7.59 -3.96 0.53
N GLU A 146 7.83 -4.04 -0.79
CA GLU A 146 8.93 -4.75 -1.41
C GLU A 146 10.31 -4.26 -1.01
N ILE A 147 10.43 -2.96 -0.75
CA ILE A 147 11.66 -2.29 -0.35
C ILE A 147 11.67 -2.15 1.17
N ASP A 148 10.53 -1.70 1.72
CA ASP A 148 10.39 -1.40 3.14
C ASP A 148 10.63 -2.64 4.00
N LEU A 149 10.06 -3.80 3.66
CA LEU A 149 10.30 -5.04 4.40
C LEU A 149 11.66 -5.68 4.12
N LYS A 150 12.35 -5.32 3.01
CA LYS A 150 13.72 -5.84 2.73
C LYS A 150 14.77 -5.17 3.59
N SER A 151 14.45 -3.98 4.10
CA SER A 151 15.30 -3.23 5.01
C SER A 151 15.28 -3.85 6.41
N SER A 152 16.00 -3.21 7.34
CA SER A 152 15.95 -3.56 8.77
C SER A 152 14.54 -3.47 9.39
N TRP A 153 13.58 -2.83 8.71
CA TRP A 153 12.19 -2.79 9.16
C TRP A 153 11.52 -4.15 9.16
N GLY A 154 11.84 -5.08 8.26
CA GLY A 154 11.17 -6.38 8.23
C GLY A 154 11.27 -7.13 9.56
N GLU A 155 12.50 -7.26 10.06
CA GLU A 155 12.78 -7.91 11.36
C GLU A 155 12.33 -7.04 12.54
N SER A 156 12.57 -5.71 12.47
CA SER A 156 12.21 -4.80 13.56
C SER A 156 10.70 -4.71 13.77
N LEU A 157 9.91 -4.67 12.69
CA LEU A 157 8.45 -4.69 12.76
C LEU A 157 7.94 -6.02 13.28
N LEU A 158 8.55 -7.14 12.89
CA LEU A 158 8.16 -8.46 13.41
C LEU A 158 8.43 -8.56 14.91
N SER A 159 9.61 -8.11 15.35
CA SER A 159 9.96 -8.08 16.77
C SER A 159 9.03 -7.16 17.57
N ALA A 160 8.74 -5.96 17.06
CA ALA A 160 7.81 -5.02 17.70
C ALA A 160 6.38 -5.58 17.72
N TRP A 161 5.96 -6.28 16.67
CA TRP A 161 4.66 -6.95 16.63
C TRP A 161 4.61 -8.05 17.68
N ASP A 162 5.60 -8.94 17.75
CA ASP A 162 5.68 -10.06 18.71
C ASP A 162 5.70 -9.59 20.16
N ALA A 163 6.35 -8.46 20.46
CA ALA A 163 6.45 -7.91 21.81
C ALA A 163 5.13 -7.40 22.41
N ARG A 164 4.14 -7.05 21.57
CA ARG A 164 2.82 -6.59 22.06
C ARG A 164 1.96 -7.77 22.52
N ASP A 165 1.05 -7.52 23.46
CA ASP A 165 0.01 -8.47 23.81
C ASP A 165 -0.99 -8.69 22.64
N PRO A 166 -1.81 -9.74 22.68
CA PRO A 166 -2.76 -10.07 21.62
C PRO A 166 -3.77 -8.95 21.29
N GLU A 167 -4.20 -8.18 22.29
CA GLU A 167 -5.21 -7.13 22.16
C GLU A 167 -4.67 -5.87 21.47
N HIS A 168 -3.38 -5.57 21.65
CA HIS A 168 -2.73 -4.37 21.12
C HIS A 168 -1.85 -4.60 19.87
N LYS A 169 -1.95 -5.78 19.22
CA LYS A 169 -1.28 -6.04 17.94
C LYS A 169 -1.70 -5.02 16.88
N PHE A 170 -0.70 -4.48 16.17
CA PHE A 170 -0.94 -3.65 14.99
C PHE A 170 -1.09 -4.51 13.73
N THR A 171 -1.72 -3.95 12.71
CA THR A 171 -1.84 -4.56 11.38
C THR A 171 -0.96 -3.84 10.38
N ILE A 172 -0.18 -4.59 9.61
CA ILE A 172 0.57 -4.03 8.49
C ILE A 172 -0.34 -3.97 7.26
N VAL A 173 -0.42 -2.83 6.60
CA VAL A 173 -1.00 -2.69 5.26
C VAL A 173 0.14 -2.51 4.28
N CYS A 174 0.30 -3.48 3.41
CA CYS A 174 1.46 -3.65 2.54
C CYS A 174 1.09 -3.23 1.12
N LEU A 175 1.55 -2.05 0.69
CA LEU A 175 1.32 -1.60 -0.69
C LEU A 175 2.36 -2.23 -1.61
N VAL A 176 1.87 -3.02 -2.58
CA VAL A 176 2.71 -3.70 -3.55
C VAL A 176 2.60 -3.02 -4.92
N HIS A 177 3.76 -2.67 -5.47
CA HIS A 177 3.95 -1.90 -6.70
C HIS A 177 4.31 -2.80 -7.88
N ASN A 178 5.06 -3.87 -7.62
CA ASN A 178 5.64 -4.71 -8.65
C ASN A 178 5.15 -6.16 -8.54
N GLY A 179 5.59 -6.97 -9.50
CA GLY A 179 5.45 -8.42 -9.45
C GLY A 179 6.15 -9.06 -8.24
N PRO A 180 5.90 -10.36 -8.01
CA PRO A 180 6.23 -11.09 -6.78
C PRO A 180 7.74 -11.18 -6.46
N GLU A 181 8.61 -10.98 -7.44
CA GLU A 181 10.06 -11.10 -7.31
C GLU A 181 10.68 -10.02 -6.40
N ALA A 182 9.96 -8.93 -6.17
CA ALA A 182 10.48 -7.79 -5.43
C ALA A 182 10.24 -7.84 -3.91
N THR A 183 9.38 -8.70 -3.37
CA THR A 183 9.00 -8.66 -1.94
C THR A 183 9.76 -9.69 -1.11
N PRO A 184 10.30 -9.41 0.08
CA PRO A 184 10.93 -10.43 0.90
C PRO A 184 9.85 -11.33 1.49
N GLN A 185 9.76 -12.54 0.96
CA GLN A 185 8.59 -13.37 1.18
C GLN A 185 8.55 -13.99 2.57
N GLN A 186 9.71 -14.23 3.22
CA GLN A 186 9.76 -14.76 4.58
C GLN A 186 9.04 -13.86 5.59
N THR A 187 9.29 -12.55 5.55
CA THR A 187 8.62 -11.60 6.45
C THR A 187 7.11 -11.52 6.17
N LEU A 188 6.71 -11.50 4.90
CA LEU A 188 5.30 -11.54 4.53
C LEU A 188 4.60 -12.80 5.03
N GLU A 189 5.23 -13.95 4.84
CA GLU A 189 4.71 -15.25 5.28
C GLU A 189 4.50 -15.26 6.80
N TYR A 190 5.46 -14.75 7.58
CA TYR A 190 5.32 -14.65 9.03
C TYR A 190 4.14 -13.79 9.48
N PHE A 191 3.95 -12.61 8.90
CA PHE A 191 2.78 -11.79 9.23
C PHE A 191 1.48 -12.41 8.72
N SER A 192 1.50 -13.07 7.55
CA SER A 192 0.32 -13.70 6.94
C SER A 192 -0.25 -14.80 7.83
N ARG A 193 0.59 -15.73 8.31
CA ARG A 193 0.19 -16.82 9.23
C ARG A 193 -0.48 -16.31 10.52
N ARG A 194 -0.11 -15.10 10.96
CA ARG A 194 -0.60 -14.48 12.19
C ARG A 194 -1.73 -13.49 11.95
N ASN A 195 -2.27 -13.43 10.74
CA ASN A 195 -3.29 -12.46 10.33
C ASN A 195 -2.85 -10.99 10.53
N GLY A 196 -1.55 -10.73 10.62
CA GLY A 196 -0.94 -9.43 10.95
C GLY A 196 -0.72 -8.52 9.75
N ILE A 197 -1.01 -8.96 8.53
CA ILE A 197 -0.79 -8.18 7.29
C ILE A 197 -2.01 -8.19 6.36
N ARG A 198 -2.17 -7.11 5.62
CA ARG A 198 -3.11 -6.94 4.50
C ARG A 198 -2.34 -6.45 3.29
N ILE A 199 -2.48 -7.12 2.16
CA ILE A 199 -1.81 -6.72 0.91
C ILE A 199 -2.77 -5.85 0.11
N MET A 200 -2.31 -4.67 -0.31
CA MET A 200 -3.03 -3.76 -1.18
C MET A 200 -2.23 -3.55 -2.46
N THR A 201 -2.82 -3.92 -3.59
CA THR A 201 -2.16 -3.84 -4.89
C THR A 201 -2.57 -2.57 -5.63
N ILE A 202 -1.63 -1.89 -6.27
CA ILE A 202 -1.92 -0.66 -7.03
C ILE A 202 -2.81 -0.88 -8.27
N SER A 203 -2.92 -2.11 -8.76
CA SER A 203 -3.76 -2.45 -9.91
C SER A 203 -4.20 -3.91 -9.91
N ALA A 204 -5.25 -4.22 -10.70
CA ALA A 204 -5.72 -5.60 -10.91
C ALA A 204 -4.65 -6.50 -11.56
N HIS A 205 -3.80 -5.94 -12.41
CA HIS A 205 -2.67 -6.66 -13.02
C HIS A 205 -1.67 -7.13 -11.95
N VAL A 206 -1.27 -6.22 -11.05
CA VAL A 206 -0.38 -6.54 -9.91
C VAL A 206 -1.05 -7.55 -8.98
N ALA A 207 -2.35 -7.39 -8.69
CA ALA A 207 -3.11 -8.37 -7.90
C ALA A 207 -3.07 -9.77 -8.50
N SER A 208 -3.28 -9.88 -9.81
CA SER A 208 -3.24 -11.17 -10.52
C SER A 208 -1.85 -11.78 -10.55
N ALA A 209 -0.79 -10.96 -10.64
CA ALA A 209 0.58 -11.42 -10.54
C ALA A 209 0.90 -11.99 -9.14
N HIS A 210 0.56 -11.27 -8.07
CA HIS A 210 0.76 -11.74 -6.69
C HIS A 210 -0.07 -12.99 -6.40
N ARG A 211 -1.34 -13.01 -6.82
CA ARG A 211 -2.20 -14.20 -6.66
C ARG A 211 -1.59 -15.44 -7.30
N ARG A 212 -1.12 -15.33 -8.55
CA ARG A 212 -0.44 -16.46 -9.23
C ARG A 212 0.81 -16.89 -8.50
N SER A 213 1.59 -15.94 -7.96
CA SER A 213 2.78 -16.28 -7.18
C SER A 213 2.45 -16.99 -5.89
N PHE A 214 1.40 -16.59 -5.18
CA PHE A 214 1.00 -17.27 -3.95
C PHE A 214 0.52 -18.69 -4.23
N LEU A 215 -0.32 -18.88 -5.27
CA LEU A 215 -0.77 -20.20 -5.69
C LEU A 215 0.41 -21.10 -6.09
N ALA A 216 1.35 -20.60 -6.89
CA ALA A 216 2.52 -21.39 -7.28
C ALA A 216 3.41 -21.81 -6.10
N ARG A 217 3.39 -21.06 -4.99
CA ARG A 217 4.14 -21.39 -3.76
C ARG A 217 3.37 -22.37 -2.89
N ASP A 218 2.05 -22.20 -2.80
CA ASP A 218 1.15 -23.15 -2.14
C ASP A 218 1.26 -24.53 -2.79
N ASP A 219 1.36 -24.57 -4.12
CA ASP A 219 1.57 -25.80 -4.90
C ASP A 219 3.03 -26.31 -4.89
N SER A 220 3.97 -25.63 -4.21
CA SER A 220 5.39 -26.00 -4.23
C SER A 220 5.63 -27.32 -3.46
N LEU A 221 6.50 -28.19 -3.98
CA LEU A 221 6.95 -29.38 -3.23
C LEU A 221 8.09 -29.09 -2.26
N ASP A 222 8.68 -27.89 -2.32
CA ASP A 222 9.73 -27.46 -1.41
C ASP A 222 9.10 -27.12 -0.04
N PRO A 223 9.40 -27.89 1.03
CA PRO A 223 8.84 -27.63 2.35
C PRO A 223 9.23 -26.26 2.92
N ALA A 224 10.33 -25.65 2.45
CA ALA A 224 10.69 -24.28 2.84
C ALA A 224 9.78 -23.21 2.22
N VAL A 225 9.02 -23.55 1.17
CA VAL A 225 8.13 -22.65 0.43
C VAL A 225 6.64 -22.98 0.71
N HIS A 226 6.31 -24.27 0.82
CA HIS A 226 4.95 -24.78 1.00
C HIS A 226 4.42 -24.63 2.42
N THR A 227 5.27 -24.58 3.44
CA THR A 227 4.83 -24.62 4.84
C THR A 227 4.46 -23.25 5.40
N ALA A 228 4.08 -22.27 4.57
CA ALA A 228 3.57 -20.95 4.96
C ALA A 228 2.22 -20.95 5.70
N ASN A 229 1.89 -22.04 6.41
CA ASN A 229 0.74 -22.21 7.30
C ASN A 229 1.14 -22.01 8.76
#